data_AF-A0A8S3HCG4-F1
#
_entry.id   AF-A0A8S3HCG4-F1
#
_cell.length_a   1.000
_cell.length_b   1.000
_cell.length_c   1.000
_cell.angle_alpha   90.00
_cell.angle_beta   90.00
_cell.angle_gamma   90.00
#
_symmetry.space_group_name_H-M   'P 1'
#
loop_
_entity.id
_entity.type
_entity.pdbx_description
1 polymer ?
#
loop_
_entity_poly.entity_id
_entity_poly.type
_entity_poly.pdbx_seq_one_letter_code
_entity_poly.pdbx_strand_id
1 'polypeptide(L)'
;GRTTNMFQFVDIFSIPEITLLRDVTQYFIDNGIPFGSEYVHYDVSEAVAAFHKSGMMHQIVGEDVETYFEENVRLKPFLQRLHDGNKQIFLITNSTYWYVNRGMTYLLGDNWRDFFDVIICQARKPSFFGVEKRPFREIDVNKNSKSWNLVNKLEHGKVYVEGNLANLIEMTHWKGNDVLYIGDHIYGDLADLFLKYGWRTGAILEEVEDEINIMNSDSFQQTIQWLNVLQWLINQLQ
;
A
#
# COMPACT_ATOMS: atom_id res chain seq x y z
N GLY A 1 -20.65 -20.59 -14.66
CA GLY A 1 -20.63 -19.17 -14.30
C GLY A 1 -19.43 -18.55 -14.98
N ARG A 2 -19.60 -17.47 -15.75
CA ARG A 2 -18.48 -16.75 -16.34
C ARG A 2 -17.72 -16.07 -15.20
N THR A 3 -16.58 -16.63 -14.82
CA THR A 3 -15.52 -15.86 -14.17
C THR A 3 -15.18 -14.73 -15.14
N THR A 4 -15.29 -13.48 -14.70
CA THR A 4 -14.92 -12.33 -15.52
C THR A 4 -13.41 -12.41 -15.80
N ASN A 5 -12.99 -12.53 -17.07
CA ASN A 5 -11.59 -12.43 -17.51
C ASN A 5 -11.01 -11.00 -17.36
N MET A 6 -11.62 -10.15 -16.52
CA MET A 6 -11.17 -8.79 -16.28
C MET A 6 -10.31 -8.75 -15.02
N PHE A 7 -9.03 -8.49 -15.22
CA PHE A 7 -8.11 -8.17 -14.13
C PHE A 7 -8.37 -6.74 -13.63
N GLN A 8 -8.34 -6.54 -12.32
CA GLN A 8 -8.53 -5.23 -11.70
C GLN A 8 -7.18 -4.69 -11.21
N PHE A 9 -6.81 -3.53 -11.73
CA PHE A 9 -5.68 -2.75 -11.27
C PHE A 9 -6.16 -1.78 -10.19
N VAL A 10 -5.58 -1.86 -8.99
CA VAL A 10 -6.18 -1.26 -7.78
C VAL A 10 -5.21 -0.41 -6.97
N ASP A 11 -3.96 -0.28 -7.40
CA ASP A 11 -2.93 0.47 -6.69
C ASP A 11 -2.06 1.30 -7.65
N ILE A 12 -1.29 2.22 -7.08
CA ILE A 12 -0.37 3.07 -7.85
C ILE A 12 0.73 2.27 -8.56
N PHE A 13 1.10 1.10 -8.03
CA PHE A 13 2.06 0.18 -8.65
C PHE A 13 1.52 -0.45 -9.93
N SER A 14 0.21 -0.39 -10.16
CA SER A 14 -0.43 -0.86 -11.37
C SER A 14 -0.26 0.11 -12.55
N ILE A 15 0.01 1.39 -12.33
CA ILE A 15 0.11 2.40 -13.42
C ILE A 15 1.24 2.07 -14.41
N PRO A 16 2.47 1.74 -13.96
CA PRO A 16 3.52 1.29 -14.87
C PRO A 16 3.14 0.03 -15.65
N GLU A 17 2.45 -0.92 -15.02
CA GLU A 17 2.00 -2.16 -15.66
C GLU A 17 0.97 -1.87 -16.76
N ILE A 18 -0.02 -1.03 -16.48
CA ILE A 18 -1.03 -0.58 -17.45
C ILE A 18 -0.35 0.12 -18.64
N THR A 19 0.62 0.98 -18.35
CA THR A 19 1.35 1.73 -19.38
C THR A 19 2.17 0.79 -20.27
N LEU A 20 2.87 -0.17 -19.66
CA LEU A 20 3.62 -1.18 -20.40
C LEU A 20 2.70 -2.07 -21.23
N LEU A 21 1.57 -2.50 -20.68
CA LEU A 21 0.57 -3.27 -21.40
C LEU A 21 0.03 -2.51 -22.61
N ARG A 22 -0.27 -1.21 -22.45
CA ARG A 22 -0.66 -0.31 -23.55
C ARG A 22 0.43 -0.27 -24.61
N ASP A 23 1.68 -0.03 -24.23
CA ASP A 23 2.79 0.18 -25.16
C ASP A 23 3.13 -1.06 -25.98
N VAL A 24 3.20 -2.21 -25.32
CA VAL A 24 3.42 -3.49 -26.00
C VAL A 24 2.27 -3.80 -26.97
N THR A 25 1.03 -3.58 -26.53
CA THR A 25 -0.16 -3.79 -27.36
C THR A 25 -0.16 -2.88 -28.58
N GLN A 26 0.12 -1.58 -28.40
CA GLN A 26 0.19 -0.60 -29.48
C GLN A 26 1.31 -0.96 -30.46
N TYR A 27 2.48 -1.35 -29.95
CA TYR A 27 3.60 -1.79 -30.78
C TYR A 27 3.23 -2.99 -31.66
N PHE A 28 2.52 -3.98 -31.14
CA PHE A 28 2.06 -5.11 -31.96
C PHE A 28 1.06 -4.71 -33.04
N ILE A 29 0.14 -3.80 -32.72
CA ILE A 29 -0.83 -3.26 -33.69
C ILE A 29 -0.11 -2.51 -34.81
N ASP A 30 0.79 -1.59 -34.47
CA ASP A 30 1.48 -0.73 -35.44
C ASP A 30 2.38 -1.53 -36.40
N ASN A 31 2.89 -2.67 -35.94
CA ASN A 31 3.77 -3.55 -36.71
C ASN A 31 3.04 -4.75 -37.33
N GLY A 32 1.71 -4.85 -37.19
CA GLY A 32 0.92 -5.96 -37.75
C GLY A 32 1.30 -7.33 -37.19
N ILE A 33 1.78 -7.39 -35.94
CA ILE A 33 2.16 -8.63 -35.25
C ILE A 33 0.88 -9.25 -34.67
N PRO A 34 0.48 -10.47 -35.06
CA PRO A 34 -0.66 -11.13 -34.45
C PRO A 34 -0.37 -11.50 -32.98
N PHE A 35 -1.28 -11.17 -32.06
CA PHE A 35 -1.14 -11.48 -30.64
C PHE A 35 -2.47 -11.88 -30.01
N GLY A 36 -2.40 -12.68 -28.94
CA GLY A 36 -3.53 -12.92 -28.03
C GLY A 36 -3.40 -12.00 -26.82
N SER A 37 -4.45 -11.23 -26.50
CA SER A 37 -4.42 -10.27 -25.38
C SER A 37 -4.12 -10.93 -24.03
N GLU A 38 -4.58 -12.17 -23.82
CA GLU A 38 -4.28 -12.94 -22.61
C GLU A 38 -2.78 -13.21 -22.46
N TYR A 39 -2.07 -13.56 -23.55
CA TYR A 39 -0.63 -13.80 -23.51
C TYR A 39 0.15 -12.53 -23.17
N VAL A 40 -0.21 -11.42 -23.79
CA VAL A 40 0.43 -10.12 -23.50
C VAL A 40 0.22 -9.73 -22.05
N HIS A 41 -1.01 -9.89 -21.53
CA HIS A 41 -1.29 -9.63 -20.13
C HIS A 41 -0.43 -10.49 -19.21
N TYR A 42 -0.42 -11.82 -19.37
CA TYR A 42 0.35 -12.70 -18.49
C TYR A 42 1.85 -12.42 -18.54
N ASP A 43 2.42 -12.20 -19.73
CA ASP A 43 3.86 -11.95 -19.88
C ASP A 43 4.26 -10.60 -19.25
N VAL A 44 3.44 -9.56 -19.44
CA VAL A 44 3.66 -8.24 -18.83
C VAL A 44 3.53 -8.32 -17.31
N SER A 45 2.46 -8.93 -16.80
CA SER A 45 2.24 -9.10 -15.37
C SER A 45 3.34 -9.94 -14.71
N GLU A 46 3.82 -11.00 -15.37
CA GLU A 46 4.93 -11.81 -14.87
C GLU A 46 6.24 -11.02 -14.83
N ALA A 47 6.54 -10.23 -15.87
CA ALA A 47 7.73 -9.38 -15.92
C ALA A 47 7.73 -8.34 -14.79
N VAL A 48 6.60 -7.64 -14.58
CA VAL A 48 6.44 -6.67 -13.49
C VAL A 48 6.56 -7.37 -12.14
N ALA A 49 5.86 -8.50 -11.94
CA ALA A 49 5.95 -9.27 -10.70
C ALA A 49 7.37 -9.77 -10.41
N ALA A 50 8.11 -10.20 -11.44
CA ALA A 50 9.50 -10.63 -11.31
C ALA A 50 10.40 -9.47 -10.86
N PHE A 51 10.21 -8.28 -11.41
CA PHE A 51 10.93 -7.08 -11.00
C PHE A 51 10.71 -6.76 -9.51
N HIS A 52 9.46 -6.77 -9.03
CA HIS A 52 9.16 -6.56 -7.60
C HIS A 52 9.73 -7.68 -6.72
N LYS A 53 9.59 -8.95 -7.12
CA LYS A 53 10.08 -10.11 -6.35
C LYS A 53 11.61 -10.17 -6.28
N SER A 54 12.30 -9.69 -7.30
CA SER A 54 13.77 -9.65 -7.33
C SER A 54 14.36 -8.74 -6.25
N GLY A 55 13.56 -7.79 -5.73
CA GLY A 55 14.03 -6.76 -4.81
C GLY A 55 14.80 -5.62 -5.48
N MET A 56 15.01 -5.67 -6.80
CA MET A 56 15.75 -4.65 -7.55
C MET A 56 15.13 -3.26 -7.42
N MET A 57 13.80 -3.15 -7.45
CA MET A 57 13.09 -1.89 -7.20
C MET A 57 13.48 -1.30 -5.84
N HIS A 58 13.34 -2.08 -4.77
CA HIS A 58 13.70 -1.64 -3.42
C HIS A 58 15.18 -1.28 -3.32
N GLN A 59 16.05 -1.98 -4.04
CA GLN A 59 17.48 -1.68 -4.05
C GLN A 59 17.76 -0.32 -4.69
N ILE A 60 17.26 -0.09 -5.91
CA ILE A 60 17.44 1.18 -6.64
C ILE A 60 16.91 2.35 -5.80
N VAL A 61 15.68 2.22 -5.29
CA VAL A 61 15.05 3.27 -4.50
C VAL A 61 15.75 3.46 -3.15
N GLY A 62 16.16 2.38 -2.48
CA GLY A 62 16.83 2.44 -1.18
C GLY A 62 18.28 2.94 -1.24
N GLU A 63 18.92 2.88 -2.41
CA GLU A 63 20.24 3.45 -2.68
C GLU A 63 20.18 4.95 -2.96
N ASP A 64 19.05 5.47 -3.46
CA ASP A 64 18.84 6.88 -3.79
C ASP A 64 17.51 7.44 -3.22
N VAL A 65 17.37 7.35 -1.90
CA VAL A 65 16.12 7.75 -1.23
C VAL A 65 15.78 9.23 -1.42
N GLU A 66 16.77 10.11 -1.57
CA GLU A 66 16.58 11.56 -1.74
C GLU A 66 15.84 11.90 -3.05
N THR A 67 16.06 11.12 -4.11
CA THR A 67 15.40 11.30 -5.39
C THR A 67 13.95 10.80 -5.38
N TYR A 68 13.67 9.72 -4.63
CA TYR A 68 12.38 9.02 -4.71
C TYR A 68 11.44 9.29 -3.53
N PHE A 69 11.93 9.77 -2.39
CA PHE A 69 11.11 10.08 -1.22
C PHE A 69 10.93 11.59 -1.08
N GLU A 70 9.68 12.02 -1.00
CA GLU A 70 9.35 13.39 -0.65
C GLU A 70 9.50 13.61 0.87
N GLU A 71 10.29 14.61 1.25
CA GLU A 71 10.39 14.99 2.65
C GLU A 71 9.08 15.58 3.16
N ASN A 72 8.57 15.03 4.27
CA ASN A 72 7.40 15.59 4.94
C ASN A 72 7.78 16.12 6.32
N VAL A 73 8.05 17.42 6.39
CA VAL A 73 8.41 18.14 7.63
C VAL A 73 7.34 18.04 8.74
N ARG A 74 6.10 17.67 8.39
CA ARG A 74 4.99 17.53 9.35
C ARG A 74 4.86 16.12 9.91
N LEU A 75 5.47 15.12 9.31
CA LEU A 75 5.34 13.71 9.70
C LEU A 75 5.89 13.47 11.11
N LYS A 76 7.13 13.89 11.37
CA LYS A 76 7.76 13.73 12.69
C LYS A 76 6.98 14.45 13.81
N PRO A 77 6.59 15.73 13.67
CA PRO A 77 5.70 16.38 14.63
C PRO A 77 4.35 15.68 14.81
N PHE A 78 3.78 15.07 13.75
CA PHE A 78 2.53 14.34 13.85
C PHE A 78 2.67 13.08 14.71
N LEU A 79 3.71 12.26 14.47
CA LEU A 79 3.98 11.08 15.30
C LEU A 79 4.27 11.46 16.75
N GLN A 80 5.01 12.55 16.98
CA GLN A 80 5.25 13.05 18.34
C GLN A 80 3.94 13.42 19.06
N ARG A 81 3.02 14.13 18.39
CA ARG A 81 1.70 14.46 18.97
C ARG A 81 0.89 13.22 19.34
N LEU A 82 1.00 12.14 18.57
CA LEU A 82 0.34 10.88 18.89
C LEU A 82 0.93 10.25 20.16
N HIS A 83 2.26 10.22 20.29
CA HIS A 83 2.92 9.75 21.52
C HIS A 83 2.55 10.60 22.74
N ASP A 84 2.62 11.93 22.62
CA ASP A 84 2.25 12.85 23.71
C ASP A 84 0.79 12.67 24.14
N GLY A 85 -0.07 12.23 23.20
CA GLY A 85 -1.46 11.86 23.43
C GLY A 85 -1.67 10.44 23.97
N ASN A 86 -0.62 9.75 24.42
CA ASN A 86 -0.62 8.36 24.89
C ASN A 86 -1.22 7.37 23.88
N LYS A 87 -0.99 7.61 22.57
CA LYS A 87 -1.36 6.66 21.52
C LYS A 87 -0.24 5.67 21.29
N GLN A 88 -0.61 4.41 21.13
CA GLN A 88 0.31 3.38 20.63
C GLN A 88 0.28 3.38 19.11
N ILE A 89 1.45 3.29 18.50
CA ILE A 89 1.63 3.40 17.05
C ILE A 89 2.26 2.11 16.55
N PHE A 90 1.77 1.59 15.43
CA PHE A 90 2.33 0.40 14.81
C PHE A 90 2.53 0.58 13.31
N LEU A 91 3.52 -0.14 12.77
CA LEU A 91 3.84 -0.18 11.35
C LEU A 91 3.73 -1.62 10.85
N ILE A 92 2.94 -1.83 9.78
CA ILE A 92 2.81 -3.12 9.11
C ILE A 92 3.06 -2.93 7.61
N THR A 93 4.13 -3.52 7.10
CA THR A 93 4.56 -3.36 5.70
C THR A 93 4.97 -4.69 5.06
N ASN A 94 4.77 -4.80 3.75
CA ASN A 94 5.24 -5.93 2.95
C ASN A 94 6.74 -5.84 2.60
N SER A 95 7.34 -4.66 2.74
CA SER A 95 8.74 -4.43 2.43
C SER A 95 9.68 -5.06 3.46
N THR A 96 10.93 -5.25 3.06
CA THR A 96 12.00 -5.77 3.94
C THR A 96 12.40 -4.72 4.97
N TYR A 97 12.93 -5.15 6.12
CA TYR A 97 13.43 -4.22 7.14
C TYR A 97 14.52 -3.29 6.59
N TRP A 98 15.44 -3.80 5.77
CA TRP A 98 16.49 -2.97 5.17
C TRP A 98 15.92 -1.77 4.40
N TYR A 99 14.93 -2.01 3.54
CA TYR A 99 14.30 -0.96 2.74
C TYR A 99 13.55 0.05 3.62
N VAL A 100 12.75 -0.47 4.56
CA VAL A 100 12.01 0.35 5.53
C VAL A 100 12.97 1.20 6.35
N ASN A 101 14.06 0.62 6.83
CA ASN A 101 15.04 1.32 7.63
C ASN A 101 15.69 2.47 6.84
N ARG A 102 16.01 2.28 5.55
CA ARG A 102 16.54 3.36 4.70
C ARG A 102 15.55 4.52 4.57
N GLY A 103 14.32 4.26 4.13
CA GLY A 103 13.31 5.30 3.96
C GLY A 103 12.92 5.99 5.27
N MET A 104 12.72 5.22 6.35
CA MET A 104 12.34 5.79 7.64
C MET A 104 13.47 6.57 8.31
N THR A 105 14.74 6.18 8.09
CA THR A 105 15.89 6.96 8.56
C THR A 105 15.95 8.31 7.87
N TYR A 106 15.69 8.35 6.56
CA TYR A 106 15.59 9.60 5.80
C TYR A 106 14.45 10.49 6.32
N LEU A 107 13.25 9.92 6.50
CA LEU A 107 12.06 10.68 6.89
C LEU A 107 12.03 11.15 8.35
N LEU A 108 12.55 10.35 9.29
CA LEU A 108 12.37 10.55 10.74
C LEU A 108 13.69 10.64 11.54
N GLY A 109 14.80 10.22 10.93
CA GLY A 109 16.13 10.09 11.55
C GLY A 109 16.45 8.67 12.05
N ASP A 110 17.67 8.48 12.55
CA ASP A 110 18.21 7.15 12.95
C ASP A 110 17.38 6.43 14.02
N ASN A 111 16.70 7.19 14.88
CA ASN A 111 15.88 6.67 15.98
C ASN A 111 14.39 6.52 15.59
N TRP A 112 14.07 6.39 14.30
CA TRP A 112 12.69 6.32 13.82
C TRP A 112 11.86 5.21 14.49
N ARG A 113 12.53 4.12 14.92
CA ARG A 113 11.88 2.97 15.58
C ARG A 113 11.23 3.34 16.91
N ASP A 114 11.72 4.39 17.57
CA ASP A 114 11.18 4.86 18.84
C ASP A 114 9.79 5.49 18.67
N PHE A 115 9.38 5.79 17.43
CA PHE A 115 8.02 6.25 17.12
C PHE A 115 6.99 5.11 17.03
N PHE A 116 7.39 3.84 17.18
CA PHE A 116 6.50 2.70 16.95
C PHE A 116 6.60 1.69 18.08
N ASP A 117 5.47 1.39 18.71
CA ASP A 117 5.31 0.31 19.69
C ASP A 117 5.49 -1.07 19.06
N VAL A 118 5.06 -1.23 17.81
CA VAL A 118 5.13 -2.50 17.07
C VAL A 118 5.57 -2.23 15.63
N ILE A 119 6.63 -2.89 15.18
CA ILE A 119 7.12 -2.82 13.79
C ILE A 119 7.09 -4.22 13.19
N ILE A 120 6.32 -4.39 12.12
CA ILE A 120 6.17 -5.65 11.38
C ILE A 120 6.51 -5.39 9.91
N CYS A 121 7.62 -5.96 9.46
CA CYS A 121 8.05 -5.97 8.06
C CYS A 121 7.68 -7.29 7.38
N GLN A 122 7.73 -7.37 6.05
CA GLN A 122 7.40 -8.58 5.29
C GLN A 122 6.10 -9.27 5.76
N ALA A 123 5.06 -8.48 6.08
CA ALA A 123 3.83 -8.95 6.69
C ALA A 123 3.05 -9.93 5.79
N ARG A 124 3.20 -9.82 4.46
CA ARG A 124 2.45 -10.57 3.43
C ARG A 124 0.97 -10.24 3.44
N LYS A 125 0.63 -8.96 3.52
CA LYS A 125 -0.72 -8.46 3.22
C LYS A 125 -1.09 -8.88 1.79
N PRO A 126 -2.34 -9.33 1.53
CA PRO A 126 -3.48 -9.38 2.45
C PRO A 126 -3.51 -10.59 3.40
N SER A 127 -2.70 -11.64 3.17
CA SER A 127 -2.71 -12.87 3.98
C SER A 127 -2.52 -12.63 5.47
N PHE A 128 -1.78 -11.59 5.87
CA PHE A 128 -1.62 -11.17 7.26
C PHE A 128 -2.95 -10.94 8.00
N PHE A 129 -3.94 -10.36 7.31
CA PHE A 129 -5.28 -10.08 7.83
C PHE A 129 -6.26 -11.23 7.59
N GLY A 130 -5.84 -12.24 6.84
CA GLY A 130 -6.63 -13.41 6.47
C GLY A 130 -6.63 -14.52 7.53
N VAL A 131 -7.03 -15.71 7.10
CA VAL A 131 -7.14 -16.91 7.94
C VAL A 131 -5.77 -17.57 8.19
N GLU A 132 -4.76 -17.26 7.37
CA GLU A 132 -3.43 -17.86 7.47
C GLU A 132 -2.74 -17.45 8.78
N LYS A 133 -2.35 -18.45 9.60
CA LYS A 133 -1.72 -18.23 10.90
C LYS A 133 -0.22 -18.50 10.86
N ARG A 134 0.52 -17.65 10.16
CA ARG A 134 1.98 -17.72 10.20
C ARG A 134 2.50 -17.08 11.51
N PRO A 135 3.46 -17.69 12.23
CA PRO A 135 3.98 -17.10 13.46
C PRO A 135 4.87 -15.88 13.16
N PHE A 136 5.00 -14.99 14.13
CA PHE A 136 5.97 -13.90 14.09
C PHE A 136 7.41 -14.44 14.24
N ARG A 137 8.36 -13.77 13.59
CA ARG A 137 9.80 -13.92 13.89
C ARG A 137 10.42 -12.56 14.16
N GLU A 138 11.21 -12.45 15.22
CA GLU A 138 12.02 -11.26 15.50
C GLU A 138 13.23 -11.21 14.54
N ILE A 139 13.57 -10.02 14.02
CA ILE A 139 14.82 -9.78 13.30
C ILE A 139 15.87 -9.26 14.29
N ASP A 140 17.04 -9.91 14.33
CA ASP A 140 18.24 -9.29 14.87
C ASP A 140 18.74 -8.25 13.86
N VAL A 141 18.47 -6.97 14.15
CA VAL A 141 18.78 -5.84 13.26
C VAL A 141 20.28 -5.70 12.98
N ASN A 142 21.14 -6.15 13.88
CA ASN A 142 22.60 -6.06 13.71
C ASN A 142 23.13 -7.17 12.80
N LYS A 143 22.51 -8.36 12.87
CA LYS A 143 22.89 -9.53 12.07
C LYS A 143 22.05 -9.70 10.81
N ASN A 144 21.02 -8.88 10.64
CA ASN A 144 20.00 -8.99 9.61
C ASN A 144 19.48 -10.44 9.45
N SER A 145 19.22 -11.11 10.58
CA SER A 145 18.86 -12.52 10.61
C SER A 145 17.63 -12.77 11.48
N LYS A 146 16.83 -13.77 11.12
CA LYS A 146 15.61 -14.11 11.85
C LYS A 146 15.96 -14.93 13.08
N SER A 147 15.50 -14.49 14.26
CA SER A 147 15.59 -15.22 15.51
C SER A 147 14.73 -16.48 15.48
N TRP A 148 15.27 -17.61 15.94
CA TRP A 148 14.55 -18.89 16.04
C TRP A 148 13.71 -19.00 17.31
N ASN A 149 13.81 -18.02 18.20
CA ASN A 149 13.00 -17.98 19.41
C ASN A 149 11.53 -17.71 19.07
N LEU A 150 10.64 -18.33 19.83
CA LEU A 150 9.22 -18.07 19.73
C LEU A 150 8.93 -16.64 20.19
N VAL A 151 8.18 -15.90 19.39
CA VAL A 151 7.69 -14.56 19.74
C VAL A 151 6.38 -14.73 20.51
N ASN A 152 6.44 -14.52 21.83
CA ASN A 152 5.26 -14.56 22.71
C ASN A 152 4.75 -13.16 23.09
N LYS A 153 5.56 -12.13 22.84
CA LYS A 153 5.25 -10.74 23.15
C LYS A 153 5.91 -9.84 22.12
N LEU A 154 5.22 -8.75 21.78
CA LEU A 154 5.76 -7.67 20.95
C LEU A 154 6.32 -6.58 21.88
N GLU A 155 7.55 -6.18 21.65
CA GLU A 155 8.28 -5.21 22.47
C GLU A 155 8.68 -4.00 21.64
N HIS A 156 8.64 -2.83 22.27
CA HIS A 156 9.00 -1.56 21.66
C HIS A 156 10.45 -1.56 21.13
N GLY A 157 10.66 -0.95 19.96
CA GLY A 157 11.96 -0.84 19.30
C GLY A 157 12.46 -2.13 18.61
N LYS A 158 11.77 -3.27 18.82
CA LYS A 158 12.04 -4.53 18.11
C LYS A 158 11.31 -4.58 16.78
N VAL A 159 11.87 -5.36 15.87
CA VAL A 159 11.33 -5.54 14.52
C VAL A 159 10.95 -6.99 14.32
N TYR A 160 9.74 -7.19 13.86
CA TYR A 160 9.17 -8.50 13.58
C TYR A 160 8.93 -8.67 12.08
N VAL A 161 8.86 -9.92 11.65
CA VAL A 161 8.43 -10.29 10.29
C VAL A 161 7.37 -11.35 10.31
N GLU A 162 6.67 -11.45 9.18
CA GLU A 162 5.60 -12.42 8.97
C GLU A 162 4.47 -12.17 9.98
N GLY A 163 4.00 -13.21 10.68
CA GLY A 163 2.90 -13.07 11.63
C GLY A 163 1.52 -13.08 11.01
N ASN A 164 0.54 -12.75 11.84
CA ASN A 164 -0.86 -12.62 11.47
C ASN A 164 -1.60 -11.72 12.47
N LEU A 165 -2.73 -11.17 12.04
CA LEU A 165 -3.53 -10.25 12.84
C LEU A 165 -4.08 -10.88 14.12
N ALA A 166 -4.47 -12.17 14.10
CA ALA A 166 -5.03 -12.81 15.29
C ALA A 166 -4.02 -12.84 16.44
N ASN A 167 -2.77 -13.20 16.15
CA ASN A 167 -1.68 -13.18 17.14
C ASN A 167 -1.33 -11.74 17.56
N LEU A 168 -1.37 -10.77 16.64
CA LEU A 168 -1.18 -9.36 16.98
C LEU A 168 -2.20 -8.89 18.02
N ILE A 169 -3.49 -9.18 17.79
CA ILE A 169 -4.58 -8.83 18.70
C ILE A 169 -4.44 -9.58 20.04
N GLU A 170 -4.02 -10.83 20.02
CA GLU A 170 -3.80 -11.61 21.23
C GLU A 170 -2.68 -11.02 22.11
N MET A 171 -1.57 -10.61 21.51
CA MET A 171 -0.40 -10.07 22.22
C MET A 171 -0.56 -8.60 22.65
N THR A 172 -1.32 -7.80 21.90
CA THR A 172 -1.48 -6.36 22.16
C THR A 172 -2.79 -6.00 22.85
N HIS A 173 -3.79 -6.88 22.75
CA HIS A 173 -5.17 -6.63 23.16
C HIS A 173 -5.86 -5.48 22.42
N TRP A 174 -5.30 -5.01 21.30
CA TRP A 174 -5.90 -3.98 20.45
C TRP A 174 -7.14 -4.53 19.72
N LYS A 175 -8.33 -4.04 20.06
CA LYS A 175 -9.60 -4.60 19.58
C LYS A 175 -10.61 -3.51 19.22
N GLY A 176 -11.47 -3.82 18.26
CA GLY A 176 -12.61 -3.00 17.88
C GLY A 176 -12.24 -1.57 17.51
N ASN A 177 -13.10 -0.63 17.90
CA ASN A 177 -13.02 0.77 17.48
C ASN A 177 -11.84 1.53 18.11
N ASP A 178 -11.11 0.95 19.06
CA ASP A 178 -9.95 1.60 19.67
C ASP A 178 -8.73 1.63 18.74
N VAL A 179 -8.77 0.86 17.65
CA VAL A 179 -7.71 0.79 16.64
C VAL A 179 -8.10 1.54 15.38
N LEU A 180 -7.18 2.35 14.87
CA LEU A 180 -7.26 2.98 13.55
C LEU A 180 -6.11 2.46 12.68
N TYR A 181 -6.45 1.78 11.59
CA TYR A 181 -5.49 1.37 10.57
C TYR A 181 -5.59 2.32 9.38
N ILE A 182 -4.45 2.85 8.95
CA ILE A 182 -4.35 3.73 7.78
C ILE A 182 -3.49 3.05 6.73
N GLY A 183 -3.99 2.98 5.50
CA GLY A 183 -3.27 2.38 4.37
C GLY A 183 -3.72 2.95 3.03
N ASP A 184 -2.93 2.68 2.01
CA ASP A 184 -3.13 3.08 0.61
C ASP A 184 -3.89 2.01 -0.20
N HIS A 185 -3.77 0.73 0.19
CA HIS A 185 -4.42 -0.38 -0.51
C HIS A 185 -5.81 -0.71 0.08
N ILE A 186 -6.88 -0.13 -0.49
CA ILE A 186 -8.26 -0.29 0.01
C ILE A 186 -8.67 -1.77 0.13
N TYR A 187 -8.47 -2.56 -0.92
CA TYR A 187 -8.95 -3.95 -0.98
C TYR A 187 -8.04 -4.93 -0.25
N GLY A 188 -6.73 -4.67 -0.23
CA GLY A 188 -5.74 -5.54 0.43
C GLY A 188 -5.68 -5.34 1.95
N ASP A 189 -5.97 -4.13 2.42
CA ASP A 189 -5.71 -3.76 3.80
C ASP A 189 -6.97 -3.38 4.61
N LEU A 190 -8.01 -2.78 4.02
CA LEU A 190 -9.03 -2.07 4.81
C LEU A 190 -10.35 -2.85 5.00
N ALA A 191 -10.82 -3.56 3.97
CA ALA A 191 -12.16 -4.16 3.99
C ALA A 191 -12.32 -5.24 5.07
N ASP A 192 -11.35 -6.14 5.18
CA ASP A 192 -11.39 -7.26 6.13
C ASP A 192 -11.22 -6.79 7.59
N LEU A 193 -10.40 -5.76 7.83
CA LEU A 193 -10.20 -5.19 9.15
C LEU A 193 -11.49 -4.59 9.73
N PHE A 194 -12.21 -3.84 8.91
CA PHE A 194 -13.48 -3.26 9.30
C PHE A 194 -14.55 -4.34 9.51
N LEU A 195 -14.75 -5.21 8.52
CA LEU A 195 -15.85 -6.18 8.53
C LEU A 195 -15.69 -7.29 9.57
N LYS A 196 -14.48 -7.78 9.79
CA LYS A 196 -14.23 -8.95 10.66
C LYS A 196 -13.76 -8.58 12.07
N TYR A 197 -13.04 -7.47 12.23
CA TYR A 197 -12.37 -7.12 13.48
C TYR A 197 -12.85 -5.80 14.09
N GLY A 198 -13.70 -5.04 13.38
CA GLY A 198 -14.27 -3.79 13.84
C GLY A 198 -13.24 -2.67 14.04
N TRP A 199 -12.07 -2.76 13.40
CA TRP A 199 -11.09 -1.69 13.42
C TRP A 199 -11.60 -0.52 12.57
N ARG A 200 -11.32 0.71 13.01
CA ARG A 200 -11.52 1.88 12.16
C ARG A 200 -10.46 1.88 11.08
N THR A 201 -10.84 2.26 9.87
CA THR A 201 -9.94 2.30 8.72
C THR A 201 -9.93 3.68 8.10
N GLY A 202 -8.76 4.11 7.63
CA GLY A 202 -8.56 5.31 6.82
C GLY A 202 -7.80 4.95 5.55
N ALA A 203 -8.23 5.50 4.42
CA ALA A 203 -7.51 5.37 3.16
C ALA A 203 -6.65 6.63 2.92
N ILE A 204 -5.41 6.44 2.49
CA ILE A 204 -4.59 7.49 1.89
C ILE A 204 -4.73 7.37 0.39
N LEU A 205 -5.20 8.42 -0.27
CA LEU A 205 -5.41 8.50 -1.71
C LEU A 205 -4.79 9.81 -2.19
N GLU A 206 -3.59 9.74 -2.76
CA GLU A 206 -2.84 10.93 -3.17
C GLU A 206 -3.49 11.59 -4.39
N GLU A 207 -4.01 10.78 -5.31
CA GLU A 207 -4.63 11.22 -6.57
C GLU A 207 -5.89 12.06 -6.34
N VAL A 208 -6.54 11.90 -5.17
CA VAL A 208 -7.76 12.64 -4.83
C VAL A 208 -7.47 14.13 -4.64
N GLU A 209 -6.27 14.52 -4.23
CA GLU A 209 -5.91 15.94 -4.09
C GLU A 209 -5.96 16.65 -5.45
N ASP A 210 -5.34 16.05 -6.46
CA ASP A 210 -5.37 16.55 -7.83
C ASP A 210 -6.79 16.51 -8.42
N GLU A 211 -7.55 15.45 -8.15
CA GLU A 211 -8.94 15.34 -8.59
C GLU A 211 -9.80 16.48 -8.01
N ILE A 212 -9.67 16.77 -6.71
CA ILE A 212 -10.37 17.88 -6.06
C ILE A 212 -9.99 19.21 -6.71
N ASN A 213 -8.71 19.43 -6.99
CA ASN A 213 -8.23 20.65 -7.63
C ASN A 213 -8.81 20.82 -9.04
N ILE A 214 -8.83 19.75 -9.84
CA ILE A 214 -9.41 19.74 -11.19
C ILE A 214 -10.93 19.96 -11.12
N MET A 215 -11.62 19.27 -10.24
CA MET A 215 -13.07 19.38 -10.06
C MET A 215 -13.47 20.80 -9.66
N ASN A 216 -12.67 21.48 -8.85
CA ASN A 216 -12.91 22.87 -8.44
C ASN A 216 -12.52 23.90 -9.50
N SER A 217 -11.93 23.50 -10.64
CA SER A 217 -11.58 24.43 -11.71
C SER A 217 -12.82 24.95 -12.45
N ASP A 218 -12.79 26.23 -12.83
CA ASP A 218 -13.90 26.87 -13.56
C ASP A 218 -14.22 26.13 -14.87
N SER A 219 -13.19 25.68 -15.59
CA SER A 219 -13.34 24.95 -16.84
C SER A 219 -14.11 23.65 -16.63
N PHE A 220 -13.78 22.89 -15.58
CA PHE A 220 -14.47 21.64 -15.28
C PHE A 220 -15.91 21.90 -14.87
N GLN A 221 -16.14 22.87 -13.98
CA GLN A 221 -17.47 23.24 -13.51
C GLN A 221 -18.39 23.69 -14.66
N GLN A 222 -17.89 24.53 -15.57
CA GLN A 222 -18.63 24.95 -16.76
C GLN A 222 -18.95 23.75 -17.67
N THR A 223 -17.98 22.87 -17.90
CA THR A 223 -18.17 21.67 -18.73
C THR A 223 -19.26 20.76 -18.18
N ILE A 224 -19.28 20.52 -16.85
CA ILE A 224 -20.31 19.73 -16.18
C ILE A 224 -21.68 20.39 -16.28
N GLN A 225 -21.78 21.70 -16.13
CA GLN A 225 -23.04 22.42 -16.32
C GLN A 225 -23.59 22.23 -17.74
N TRP A 226 -22.75 22.36 -18.76
CA TRP A 226 -23.15 22.11 -20.15
C TRP A 226 -23.58 20.66 -20.40
N LEU A 227 -22.85 19.69 -19.86
CA LEU A 227 -23.21 18.27 -19.93
C LEU A 227 -24.59 18.00 -19.31
N ASN A 228 -24.89 18.59 -18.14
CA ASN A 228 -26.18 18.44 -17.49
C ASN A 228 -27.33 19.05 -18.32
N VAL A 229 -27.11 20.21 -18.94
CA VAL A 229 -28.08 20.84 -19.84
C VAL A 229 -28.33 19.96 -21.07
N LEU A 230 -27.28 19.44 -21.69
CA LEU A 230 -27.40 18.54 -22.83
C LEU A 230 -28.14 17.25 -22.47
N GLN A 231 -27.82 16.64 -21.33
CA GLN A 231 -28.52 15.45 -20.85
C GLN A 231 -30.00 15.73 -20.59
N TRP A 232 -30.32 16.88 -19.99
CA TRP A 232 -31.70 17.30 -19.79
C TRP A 232 -32.45 17.46 -21.12
N LEU A 233 -31.85 18.13 -22.12
CA LEU A 233 -32.45 18.31 -23.44
C LEU A 233 -32.71 16.97 -24.14
N ILE A 234 -31.75 16.04 -24.09
CA ILE A 234 -31.90 14.70 -24.66
C ILE A 234 -33.08 13.97 -24.01
N ASN A 235 -33.20 14.04 -22.68
CA ASN A 235 -34.29 13.40 -21.95
C ASN A 235 -35.67 14.02 -22.24
N GLN A 236 -35.75 15.29 -22.67
CA GLN A 236 -37.02 15.92 -23.08
C GLN A 236 -37.44 15.54 -24.50
N LEU A 237 -36.51 15.06 -25.33
CA LEU A 237 -36.76 14.67 -26.72
C LEU A 237 -37.11 13.17 -26.88
N GLN A 238 -36.95 12.38 -25.81
CA GLN A 238 -37.38 10.98 -25.71
C GLN A 238 -38.78 10.88 -25.11
#